data_AF-A0A2W7Y3Z2-F1
#
_entry.id   AF-A0A2W7Y3Z2-F1
#
_cell.length_a   1.000
_cell.length_b   1.000
_cell.length_c   1.000
_cell.angle_alpha   90.00
_cell.angle_beta   90.00
_cell.angle_gamma   90.00
#
_symmetry.space_group_name_H-M   'P 1'
#
loop_
_entity.id
_entity.type
_entity.pdbx_description
1 polymer ?
#
loop_
_entity_poly.entity_id
_entity_poly.type
_entity_poly.pdbx_seq_one_letter_code
_entity_poly.pdbx_strand_id
1 'polypeptide(L)'
;APERWPSGTITVRVYDDQPFDRQIVIPAVAFSGAKHEREHTDIYSSCRLIVRKNGAEIYNRTALDNTLIYSGVIDMPAGHGHMTLEFSVSAWLVN
;
A
#
# COMPACT_ATOMS: atom_id res chain seq x y z
N ALA A 1 -11.17 23.46 -4.39
CA ALA A 1 -11.29 22.08 -4.92
C ALA A 1 -10.57 21.15 -3.95
N PRO A 2 -10.92 19.86 -3.79
CA PRO A 2 -9.89 18.90 -3.48
C PRO A 2 -9.36 18.41 -4.83
N GLU A 3 -8.57 19.24 -5.52
CA GLU A 3 -8.10 18.94 -6.89
C GLU A 3 -7.04 17.84 -6.94
N ARG A 4 -6.65 17.28 -5.78
CA ARG A 4 -5.81 16.09 -5.69
C ARG A 4 -6.32 15.16 -4.61
N TRP A 5 -6.92 14.06 -5.05
CA TRP A 5 -7.07 12.89 -4.20
C TRP A 5 -5.69 12.38 -3.77
N PRO A 6 -5.53 11.91 -2.52
CA PRO A 6 -4.27 11.34 -2.05
C PRO A 6 -3.76 10.28 -3.02
N SER A 7 -2.59 10.55 -3.60
CA SER A 7 -1.93 9.62 -4.49
C SER A 7 -0.42 9.78 -4.37
N GLY A 8 0.29 8.66 -4.44
CA GLY A 8 1.73 8.65 -4.29
C GLY A 8 2.27 7.24 -4.18
N THR A 9 3.58 7.12 -4.42
CA THR A 9 4.31 5.86 -4.26
C THR A 9 5.49 6.09 -3.35
N ILE A 10 5.67 5.20 -2.38
CA ILE A 10 6.91 5.08 -1.61
C ILE A 10 7.62 3.81 -2.07
N THR A 11 8.91 3.93 -2.36
CA THR A 11 9.76 2.81 -2.74
C THR A 11 10.77 2.56 -1.63
N VAL A 12 10.78 1.33 -1.12
CA VAL A 12 11.77 0.85 -0.15
C VAL A 12 12.71 -0.08 -0.87
N ARG A 13 14.01 0.22 -0.82
CA ARG A 13 15.05 -0.64 -1.39
C ARG A 13 15.95 -1.14 -0.28
N VAL A 14 16.05 -2.47 -0.16
CA VAL A 14 16.84 -3.15 0.86
C VAL A 14 18.06 -3.75 0.17
N TYR A 15 19.23 -3.32 0.60
CA TYR A 15 20.51 -3.91 0.21
C TYR A 15 20.98 -4.77 1.39
N ASP A 16 21.15 -6.07 1.14
CA ASP A 16 21.64 -7.02 2.13
C ASP A 16 22.68 -7.91 1.46
N ASP A 17 23.87 -7.99 2.07
CA ASP A 17 25.04 -8.72 1.60
C ASP A 17 25.39 -9.89 2.53
N GLN A 18 24.55 -10.17 3.52
CA GLN A 18 24.80 -11.22 4.50
C GLN A 18 24.65 -12.62 3.87
N PRO A 19 25.47 -13.61 4.30
CA PRO A 19 25.49 -14.95 3.71
C PRO A 19 24.41 -15.88 4.28
N PHE A 20 23.25 -15.35 4.67
CA PHE A 20 22.14 -16.13 5.20
C PHE A 20 20.78 -15.50 4.88
N ASP A 21 19.73 -16.32 4.86
CA ASP A 21 18.39 -15.87 4.52
C ASP A 21 17.83 -14.90 5.55
N ARG A 22 17.07 -13.92 5.06
CA ARG A 22 16.48 -12.86 5.86
C ARG A 22 14.98 -12.82 5.58
N GLN A 23 14.26 -12.21 6.52
CA GLN A 23 12.85 -11.92 6.34
C GLN A 23 12.63 -10.43 6.52
N ILE A 24 11.89 -9.83 5.60
CA ILE A 24 11.39 -8.47 5.74
C ILE A 24 10.01 -8.56 6.36
N VAL A 25 9.88 -8.00 7.56
CA VAL A 25 8.59 -7.85 8.23
C VAL A 25 7.98 -6.52 7.85
N ILE A 26 6.79 -6.57 7.26
CA ILE A 26 5.96 -5.40 7.00
C ILE A 26 4.98 -5.29 8.16
N PRO A 27 5.14 -4.29 9.05
CA PRO A 27 4.17 -4.05 10.11
C PRO A 27 2.82 -3.65 9.51
N ALA A 28 1.77 -3.61 10.33
CA ALA A 28 0.45 -3.22 9.89
C ALA A 28 0.45 -1.84 9.22
N VAL A 29 0.14 -1.82 7.93
CA VAL A 29 -0.14 -0.62 7.13
C VAL A 29 -1.65 -0.51 7.01
N ALA A 30 -2.22 0.43 7.77
CA ALA A 30 -3.64 0.74 7.71
C ALA A 30 -3.93 1.73 6.58
N PHE A 31 -5.01 1.50 5.84
CA PHE A 31 -5.51 2.43 4.84
C PHE A 31 -7.04 2.38 4.80
N SER A 32 -7.66 3.54 4.66
CA SER A 32 -9.10 3.67 4.61
C SER A 32 -9.48 4.75 3.60
N GLY A 33 -10.66 4.61 3.01
CA GLY A 33 -11.35 5.76 2.49
C GLY A 33 -12.08 6.51 3.62
N ALA A 34 -13.10 7.27 3.27
CA ALA A 34 -13.91 8.00 4.24
C ALA A 34 -15.30 8.28 3.67
N LYS A 35 -16.31 8.22 4.54
CA LYS A 35 -17.63 8.76 4.28
C LYS A 35 -17.61 10.25 4.57
N HIS A 36 -18.11 11.05 3.63
CA HIS A 36 -18.28 12.49 3.74
C HIS A 36 -19.78 12.77 3.69
N GLU A 37 -20.36 13.16 4.82
CA GLU A 37 -21.77 13.54 4.87
C GLU A 37 -21.94 14.95 4.33
N ARG A 38 -22.78 15.10 3.30
CA ARG A 38 -23.32 16.40 2.86
C ARG A 38 -24.82 16.42 3.08
N GLU A 39 -25.38 17.62 3.23
CA GLU A 39 -26.78 17.89 3.64
C GLU A 39 -27.85 17.01 2.95
N HIS A 40 -27.59 16.50 1.73
CA HIS A 40 -28.54 15.68 0.97
C HIS A 40 -27.92 14.48 0.23
N THR A 41 -26.61 14.22 0.34
CA THR A 41 -25.95 13.08 -0.32
C THR A 41 -24.76 12.60 0.48
N ASP A 42 -24.70 11.30 0.75
CA ASP A 42 -23.49 10.65 1.23
C ASP A 42 -22.49 10.55 0.09
N ILE A 43 -21.27 11.07 0.29
CA ILE A 43 -20.19 10.99 -0.68
C ILE A 43 -19.08 10.13 -0.08
N TYR A 44 -18.54 9.17 -0.82
CA TYR A 44 -17.45 8.34 -0.34
C TYR A 44 -16.15 8.72 -1.04
N SER A 45 -15.05 8.77 -0.30
CA SER A 45 -13.71 8.70 -0.88
C SER A 45 -13.18 7.29 -0.72
N SER A 46 -12.60 6.73 -1.78
CA SER A 46 -11.89 5.45 -1.73
C SER A 46 -10.41 5.63 -1.40
N CYS A 47 -9.76 4.54 -0.98
CA CYS A 47 -8.31 4.46 -0.89
C CYS A 47 -7.85 3.08 -1.35
N ARG A 48 -7.07 3.02 -2.43
CA ARG A 48 -6.47 1.80 -2.95
C ARG A 48 -5.00 1.73 -2.56
N LEU A 49 -4.61 0.61 -1.98
CA LEU A 49 -3.22 0.27 -1.74
C LEU A 49 -2.81 -0.86 -2.71
N ILE A 50 -1.74 -0.60 -3.47
CA ILE A 50 -1.03 -1.61 -4.24
C ILE A 50 0.36 -1.79 -3.66
N VAL A 51 0.75 -3.02 -3.38
CA VAL A 51 2.12 -3.37 -2.95
C VAL A 51 2.77 -4.23 -4.01
N ARG A 52 3.98 -3.85 -4.43
CA ARG A 52 4.80 -4.62 -5.38
C ARG A 52 6.10 -5.07 -4.75
N LYS A 53 6.51 -6.31 -5.04
CA LYS A 53 7.84 -6.85 -4.75
C LYS A 53 8.57 -7.02 -6.07
N ASN A 54 9.69 -6.31 -6.24
CA ASN A 54 10.51 -6.35 -7.46
C ASN A 54 9.67 -6.13 -8.74
N GLY A 55 8.72 -5.19 -8.68
CA GLY A 55 7.78 -4.89 -9.78
C GLY A 55 6.56 -5.81 -9.88
N ALA A 56 6.55 -6.97 -9.21
CA ALA A 56 5.40 -7.88 -9.19
C ALA A 56 4.38 -7.47 -8.12
N GLU A 57 3.11 -7.32 -8.49
CA GLU A 57 2.03 -7.04 -7.55
C GLU A 57 1.82 -8.22 -6.59
N ILE A 58 1.87 -7.94 -5.29
CA ILE A 58 1.65 -8.92 -4.21
C ILE A 58 0.43 -8.58 -3.36
N TYR A 59 -0.08 -7.35 -3.47
CA TYR A 59 -1.30 -6.93 -2.79
C TYR A 59 -2.00 -5.81 -3.57
N ASN A 60 -3.32 -5.87 -3.62
CA ASN A 60 -4.13 -4.89 -4.33
C ASN A 60 -5.56 -4.87 -3.79
N ARG A 61 -5.87 -3.87 -2.97
CA ARG A 61 -7.19 -3.73 -2.36
C ARG A 61 -7.60 -2.26 -2.30
N THR A 62 -8.90 -2.04 -2.41
CA THR A 62 -9.54 -0.73 -2.26
C THR A 62 -10.41 -0.74 -1.01
N ALA A 63 -10.17 0.21 -0.13
CA ALA A 63 -11.01 0.52 1.02
C ALA A 63 -12.01 1.63 0.65
N LEU A 64 -13.22 1.56 1.22
CA LEU A 64 -14.24 2.60 1.10
C LEU A 64 -14.43 3.25 2.48
N ASP A 65 -15.53 3.00 3.17
CA ASP A 65 -15.79 3.49 4.53
C ASP A 65 -15.15 2.63 5.64
N ASN A 66 -14.56 1.50 5.27
CA ASN A 66 -13.85 0.61 6.18
C ASN A 66 -12.33 0.87 6.21
N THR A 67 -11.69 0.48 7.31
CA THR A 67 -10.23 0.42 7.39
C THR A 67 -9.77 -0.98 7.00
N LEU A 68 -8.85 -1.06 6.04
CA LEU A 68 -8.14 -2.27 5.68
C LEU A 68 -6.71 -2.21 6.20
N ILE A 69 -6.13 -3.39 6.43
CA ILE A 69 -4.75 -3.54 6.90
C ILE A 69 -4.00 -4.44 5.92
N TYR A 70 -2.82 -3.99 5.51
CA TYR A 70 -1.81 -4.83 4.88
C TYR A 70 -0.68 -5.09 5.87
N SER A 71 -0.31 -6.36 6.03
CA SER A 71 0.87 -6.78 6.79
C SER A 71 1.42 -8.03 6.12
N GLY A 72 2.68 -8.35 6.36
CA GLY A 72 3.26 -9.54 5.76
C GLY A 72 4.70 -9.77 6.15
N VAL A 73 5.15 -10.97 5.83
CA VAL A 73 6.55 -11.37 5.93
C VAL A 73 7.00 -11.77 4.54
N ILE A 74 8.12 -11.21 4.08
CA ILE A 74 8.67 -11.47 2.76
C ILE A 74 10.05 -12.07 2.91
N ASP A 75 10.24 -13.28 2.39
CA ASP A 75 11.55 -13.92 2.35
C ASP A 75 12.48 -13.16 1.40
N MET A 76 13.69 -12.90 1.91
CA MET A 76 14.84 -12.33 1.23
C MET A 76 16.02 -13.30 1.33
N PRO A 77 16.10 -14.30 0.42
CA PRO A 77 17.14 -15.32 0.48
C PRO A 77 18.52 -14.76 0.11
N ALA A 78 19.57 -15.33 0.69
CA ALA A 78 20.94 -14.92 0.43
C ALA A 78 21.33 -15.12 -1.05
N GLY A 79 22.10 -14.19 -1.62
CA GLY A 79 22.62 -14.30 -2.98
C GLY A 79 21.64 -13.93 -4.10
N HIS A 80 20.40 -13.50 -3.79
CA HIS A 80 19.41 -13.07 -4.79
C HIS A 80 19.42 -11.57 -5.11
N GLY A 81 20.39 -10.83 -4.56
CA GLY A 81 20.55 -9.39 -4.76
C GLY A 81 19.63 -8.54 -3.87
N HIS A 82 19.55 -7.25 -4.19
CA HIS A 82 18.72 -6.31 -3.45
C HIS A 82 17.23 -6.54 -3.70
N MET A 83 16.40 -6.16 -2.73
CA MET A 83 14.95 -6.22 -2.85
C MET A 83 14.35 -4.83 -2.94
N THR A 84 13.33 -4.68 -3.79
CA THR A 84 12.54 -3.45 -3.91
C THR A 84 11.09 -3.74 -3.54
N LEU A 85 10.54 -2.95 -2.64
CA LEU A 85 9.12 -2.92 -2.31
C LEU A 85 8.54 -1.57 -2.69
N GLU A 86 7.43 -1.55 -3.42
CA GLU A 86 6.72 -0.32 -3.77
C GLU A 86 5.34 -0.33 -3.13
N PHE A 87 4.99 0.75 -2.44
CA PHE A 87 3.69 0.97 -1.84
C PHE A 87 3.04 2.16 -2.55
N SER A 88 2.07 1.88 -3.41
CA SER A 88 1.35 2.88 -4.18
C SER A 88 -0.05 3.07 -3.61
N VAL A 89 -0.38 4.33 -3.29
CA VAL A 89 -1.71 4.73 -2.88
C VAL A 89 -2.36 5.55 -3.98
N SER A 90 -3.65 5.31 -4.23
CA SER A 90 -4.51 6.19 -5.01
C SER A 90 -5.91 6.27 -4.40
N ALA A 91 -6.53 7.43 -4.51
CA ALA A 91 -7.88 7.68 -4.01
C ALA A 91 -8.72 8.33 -5.10
N TRP A 92 -10.03 8.10 -5.06
CA TRP A 92 -11.00 8.73 -5.93
C TRP A 92 -12.38 8.78 -5.26
N LEU A 93 -13.21 9.70 -5.74
CA LEU A 93 -14.61 9.82 -5.36
C LEU A 93 -15.39 8.56 -5.78
N VAL A 94 -16.24 8.07 -4.90
CA VAL A 94 -17.26 7.06 -5.19
C VAL A 94 -18.61 7.68 -4.86
N ASN A 95 -19.51 7.67 -5.85
CA ASN A 95 -20.89 8.13 -5.71
C ASN A 95 -21.80 7.00 -5.25
#